data_AF-A0A7S3ASU6-F1
#
_entry.id   AF-A0A7S3ASU6-F1
#
_cell.length_a   1.000
_cell.length_b   1.000
_cell.length_c   1.000
_cell.angle_alpha   90.00
_cell.angle_beta   90.00
_cell.angle_gamma   90.00
#
_symmetry.space_group_name_H-M   'P 1'
#
loop_
_entity.id
_entity.type
_entity.pdbx_description
1 polymer ?
#
loop_
_entity_poly.entity_id
_entity_poly.type
_entity_poly.pdbx_seq_one_letter_code
_entity_poly.pdbx_strand_id
1 'polypeptide(L)'
;RLAEDKLRHQQAEQQRGAAEESQRLEQLKSELALRESVLEVKASELLRRHSEQATRQGKLEQDEARFAGQKAEDKAQLELHATQIAQRESLLDFRSAELAARTHQLELRAGELARCEADLYQRANEVQTRHQEIEHARMAAMQHPCAHQIGLVLNNTRTPLSTARDGISQFCDVGHDQVVHAAPPNKYPLLLLLSQSGGRLAESDGINPGTIQGYRQMLAPGGKLVLVVLRPGQLNTSSGSGAGTMIQLRNEGHLEIDALVDLCTDSYIAERPLHPPSASKMNEDSFTKLKELMPPPPPPPPDLGPLFAWNVAS
;
A
#
# COMPACT_ATOMS: atom_id res chain seq x y z
N ARG A 1 15.95 169.71 2.06
CA ARG A 1 15.91 169.16 0.68
C ARG A 1 16.99 168.10 0.48
N LEU A 2 18.26 168.42 0.15
CA LEU A 2 19.28 167.38 -0.14
C LEU A 2 19.54 166.39 1.02
N ALA A 3 19.55 166.85 2.27
CA ALA A 3 19.75 165.98 3.45
C ALA A 3 18.52 165.10 3.76
N GLU A 4 17.32 165.61 3.50
CA GLU A 4 16.08 164.84 3.64
C GLU A 4 15.94 163.78 2.55
N ASP A 5 16.38 164.11 1.32
CA ASP A 5 16.40 163.15 0.21
C ASP A 5 17.42 162.03 0.46
N LYS A 6 18.60 162.33 1.04
CA LYS A 6 19.57 161.30 1.46
C LYS A 6 19.02 160.41 2.58
N LEU A 7 18.36 160.98 3.58
CA LEU A 7 17.76 160.22 4.68
C LEU A 7 16.62 159.32 4.19
N ARG A 8 15.75 159.84 3.30
CA ARG A 8 14.68 159.06 2.66
C ARG A 8 15.24 157.96 1.77
N HIS A 9 16.34 158.21 1.05
CA HIS A 9 16.99 157.19 0.24
C HIS A 9 17.61 156.09 1.10
N GLN A 10 18.28 156.46 2.19
CA GLN A 10 18.86 155.51 3.15
C GLN A 10 17.79 154.68 3.88
N GLN A 11 16.66 155.30 4.25
CA GLN A 11 15.52 154.59 4.82
C GLN A 11 14.87 153.64 3.81
N ALA A 12 14.73 154.04 2.55
CA ALA A 12 14.23 153.18 1.48
C ALA A 12 15.16 151.99 1.20
N GLU A 13 16.48 152.18 1.25
CA GLU A 13 17.45 151.08 1.12
C GLU A 13 17.41 150.12 2.33
N GLN A 14 17.28 150.64 3.56
CA GLN A 14 17.10 149.80 4.75
C GLN A 14 15.79 149.01 4.71
N GLN A 15 14.69 149.63 4.29
CA GLN A 15 13.40 148.95 4.11
C GLN A 15 13.45 147.91 3.00
N ARG A 16 14.17 148.19 1.90
CA ARG A 16 14.38 147.24 0.81
C ARG A 16 15.23 146.05 1.25
N GLY A 17 16.34 146.28 1.95
CA GLY A 17 17.17 145.22 2.52
C GLY A 17 16.40 144.33 3.50
N ALA A 18 15.62 144.93 4.40
CA ALA A 18 14.76 144.19 5.33
C ALA A 18 13.66 143.39 4.61
N ALA A 19 13.08 143.93 3.54
CA ALA A 19 12.11 143.22 2.71
C ALA A 19 12.74 142.04 1.96
N GLU A 20 13.94 142.21 1.41
CA GLU A 20 14.69 141.14 0.74
C GLU A 20 15.11 140.03 1.72
N GLU A 21 15.56 140.37 2.95
CA GLU A 21 15.85 139.39 4.00
C GLU A 21 14.59 138.65 4.46
N SER A 22 13.47 139.36 4.65
CA SER A 22 12.19 138.75 4.99
C SER A 22 11.74 137.77 3.90
N GLN A 23 11.87 138.15 2.63
CA GLN A 23 11.55 137.28 1.50
C GLN A 23 12.46 136.04 1.47
N ARG A 24 13.76 136.18 1.73
CA ARG A 24 14.70 135.04 1.84
C ARG A 24 14.36 134.11 2.99
N LEU A 25 13.98 134.65 4.14
CA LEU A 25 13.56 133.84 5.29
C LEU A 25 12.28 133.05 4.99
N GLU A 26 11.30 133.64 4.32
CA GLU A 26 10.10 132.91 3.90
C GLU A 26 10.40 131.84 2.84
N GLN A 27 11.32 132.11 1.91
CA GLN A 27 11.83 131.09 0.98
C GLN A 27 12.50 129.93 1.72
N LEU A 28 13.40 130.20 2.68
CA LEU A 28 14.05 129.15 3.47
C LEU A 28 13.06 128.35 4.33
N LYS A 29 12.08 129.01 4.94
CA LYS A 29 11.01 128.32 5.70
C LYS A 29 10.21 127.38 4.81
N SER A 30 9.81 127.84 3.62
CA SER A 30 9.06 127.02 2.68
C SER A 30 9.89 125.85 2.14
N GLU A 31 11.17 126.04 1.85
CA GLU A 31 12.08 124.95 1.47
C GLU A 31 12.27 123.92 2.59
N LEU A 32 12.39 124.39 3.84
CA LEU A 32 12.55 123.52 5.00
C LEU A 32 11.28 122.71 5.26
N ALA A 33 10.10 123.33 5.20
CA ALA A 33 8.81 122.65 5.29
C ALA A 33 8.63 121.60 4.18
N LEU A 34 9.06 121.89 2.95
CA LEU A 34 9.05 120.91 1.86
C LEU A 34 9.98 119.74 2.14
N ARG A 35 11.19 119.99 2.67
CA ARG A 35 12.14 118.93 3.04
C ARG A 35 11.62 118.06 4.17
N GLU A 36 11.00 118.65 5.19
CA GLU A 36 10.36 117.92 6.28
C GLU A 36 9.26 117.00 5.76
N SER A 37 8.37 117.52 4.90
CA SER A 37 7.33 116.71 4.27
C SER A 37 7.91 115.55 3.44
N VAL A 38 8.97 115.79 2.65
CA VAL A 38 9.64 114.72 1.89
C VAL A 38 10.27 113.67 2.79
N LEU A 39 10.87 114.08 3.92
CA LEU A 39 11.46 113.15 4.88
C LEU A 39 10.38 112.32 5.59
N GLU A 40 9.25 112.90 5.94
CA GLU A 40 8.12 112.20 6.55
C GLU A 40 7.54 111.13 5.63
N VAL A 41 7.39 111.45 4.34
CA VAL A 41 6.96 110.46 3.32
C VAL A 41 7.98 109.33 3.20
N LYS A 42 9.29 109.65 3.13
CA LYS A 42 10.35 108.63 3.05
C LYS A 42 10.40 107.75 4.31
N ALA A 43 10.23 108.32 5.49
CA ALA A 43 10.19 107.57 6.74
C ALA A 43 9.01 106.58 6.76
N SER A 44 7.84 107.04 6.31
CA SER A 44 6.64 106.21 6.17
C SER A 44 6.83 105.08 5.16
N GLU A 45 7.47 105.35 4.02
CA GLU A 45 7.81 104.33 3.03
C GLU A 45 8.81 103.28 3.56
N LEU A 46 9.82 103.71 4.31
CA LEU A 46 10.79 102.81 4.94
C LEU A 46 10.13 101.91 5.98
N LEU A 47 9.27 102.46 6.84
CA LEU A 47 8.47 101.69 7.81
C LEU A 47 7.61 100.64 7.10
N ARG A 48 6.95 101.03 6.00
CA ARG A 48 6.14 100.12 5.18
C ARG A 48 6.99 99.00 4.56
N ARG A 49 8.17 99.31 4.02
CA ARG A 49 9.09 98.29 3.48
C ARG A 49 9.60 97.35 4.56
N HIS A 50 9.89 97.88 5.76
CA HIS A 50 10.33 97.07 6.88
C HIS A 50 9.24 96.08 7.33
N SER A 51 7.98 96.52 7.41
CA SER A 51 6.86 95.63 7.74
C SER A 51 6.63 94.57 6.65
N GLU A 52 6.73 94.95 5.37
CA GLU A 52 6.69 93.99 4.26
C GLU A 52 7.82 92.96 4.32
N GLN A 53 9.03 93.38 4.67
CA GLN A 53 10.16 92.47 4.82
C GLN A 53 9.96 91.50 5.99
N ALA A 54 9.50 91.99 7.14
CA ALA A 54 9.20 91.14 8.30
C ALA A 54 8.11 90.10 7.99
N THR A 55 7.06 90.49 7.26
CA THR A 55 6.01 89.53 6.84
C THR A 55 6.52 88.50 5.84
N ARG A 56 7.41 88.88 4.91
CA ARG A 56 8.06 87.93 3.98
C ARG A 56 8.96 86.95 4.73
N GLN A 57 9.73 87.43 5.70
CA GLN A 57 10.58 86.57 6.52
C GLN A 57 9.75 85.55 7.30
N GLY A 58 8.66 85.98 7.95
CA GLY A 58 7.77 85.05 8.66
C GLY A 58 7.14 83.98 7.74
N LYS A 59 6.81 84.34 6.49
CA LYS A 59 6.32 83.36 5.50
C LYS A 59 7.40 82.35 5.10
N LEU A 60 8.63 82.81 4.89
CA LEU A 60 9.74 81.91 4.56
C LEU A 60 10.03 80.94 5.71
N GLU A 61 10.05 81.41 6.96
CA GLU A 61 10.23 80.55 8.14
C GLU A 61 9.10 79.51 8.26
N GLN A 62 7.85 79.91 7.97
CA GLN A 62 6.71 78.98 7.96
C GLN A 62 6.83 77.94 6.84
N ASP A 63 7.21 78.34 5.64
CA ASP A 63 7.38 77.44 4.50
C ASP A 63 8.55 76.47 4.74
N GLU A 64 9.68 76.95 5.28
CA GLU A 64 10.82 76.11 5.67
C GLU A 64 10.42 75.06 6.71
N ALA A 65 9.69 75.45 7.76
CA ALA A 65 9.19 74.52 8.76
C ALA A 65 8.25 73.47 8.16
N ARG A 66 7.38 73.89 7.22
CA ARG A 66 6.47 72.99 6.50
C ARG A 66 7.24 71.98 5.65
N PHE A 67 8.21 72.44 4.86
CA PHE A 67 9.03 71.55 4.02
C PHE A 67 9.88 70.59 4.85
N ALA A 68 10.44 71.06 5.97
CA ALA A 68 11.18 70.20 6.89
C ALA A 68 10.28 69.10 7.48
N GLY A 69 9.05 69.45 7.87
CA GLY A 69 8.05 68.50 8.36
C GLY A 69 7.67 67.45 7.30
N GLN A 70 7.33 67.89 6.09
CA GLN A 70 6.99 66.99 4.97
C GLN A 70 8.15 66.04 4.65
N LYS A 71 9.38 66.56 4.57
CA LYS A 71 10.56 65.74 4.29
C LYS A 71 10.80 64.69 5.39
N ALA A 72 10.58 65.03 6.65
CA ALA A 72 10.70 64.09 7.76
C ALA A 72 9.64 62.99 7.70
N GLU A 73 8.40 63.35 7.36
CA GLU A 73 7.28 62.42 7.18
C GLU A 73 7.53 61.46 6.01
N ASP A 74 7.88 61.99 4.84
CA ASP A 74 8.19 61.18 3.65
C ASP A 74 9.34 60.21 3.92
N LYS A 75 10.39 60.67 4.63
CA LYS A 75 11.51 59.82 5.05
C LYS A 75 11.05 58.68 5.96
N ALA A 76 10.23 58.99 6.98
CA ALA A 76 9.72 57.97 7.90
C ALA A 76 8.82 56.95 7.19
N GLN A 77 8.00 57.40 6.24
CA GLN A 77 7.17 56.51 5.42
C GLN A 77 8.02 55.61 4.52
N LEU A 78 9.07 56.14 3.89
CA LEU A 78 10.00 55.35 3.08
C LEU A 78 10.74 54.30 3.90
N GLU A 79 11.20 54.66 5.11
CA GLU A 79 11.84 53.71 6.02
C GLU A 79 10.88 52.59 6.45
N LEU A 80 9.62 52.94 6.75
CA LEU A 80 8.58 51.95 7.06
C LEU A 80 8.34 51.02 5.86
N HIS A 81 8.22 51.57 4.65
CA HIS A 81 8.04 50.74 3.45
C HIS A 81 9.23 49.83 3.17
N ALA A 82 10.46 50.33 3.34
CA ALA A 82 11.68 49.53 3.17
C ALA A 82 11.72 48.36 4.16
N THR A 83 11.37 48.59 5.43
CA THR A 83 11.32 47.50 6.43
C THR A 83 10.24 46.46 6.11
N GLN A 84 9.06 46.89 5.64
CA GLN A 84 7.99 45.98 5.20
C GLN A 84 8.41 45.14 3.98
N ILE A 85 9.12 45.74 3.02
CA ILE A 85 9.65 45.02 1.85
C ILE A 85 10.66 43.97 2.31
N ALA A 86 11.64 44.34 3.14
CA ALA A 86 12.63 43.40 3.66
C ALA A 86 12.01 42.22 4.42
N GLN A 87 10.95 42.47 5.21
CA GLN A 87 10.19 41.40 5.88
C GLN A 87 9.51 40.45 4.89
N ARG A 88 8.93 40.99 3.80
CA ARG A 88 8.29 40.18 2.76
C ARG A 88 9.31 39.35 1.99
N GLU A 89 10.48 39.91 1.67
CA GLU A 89 11.57 39.17 1.03
C GLU A 89 12.03 38.00 1.90
N SER A 90 12.28 38.25 3.18
CA SER A 90 12.63 37.19 4.14
C SER A 90 11.58 36.07 4.22
N LEU A 91 10.28 36.42 4.19
CA LEU A 91 9.20 35.44 4.17
C LEU A 91 9.17 34.62 2.86
N LEU A 92 9.43 35.28 1.73
CA LEU A 92 9.49 34.61 0.42
C LEU A 92 10.67 33.63 0.35
N ASP A 93 11.83 34.02 0.86
CA ASP A 93 13.01 33.15 0.95
C ASP A 93 12.71 31.91 1.80
N PHE A 94 12.08 32.10 2.96
CA PHE A 94 11.65 30.99 3.82
C PHE A 94 10.71 30.02 3.09
N ARG A 95 9.68 30.55 2.41
CA ARG A 95 8.72 29.73 1.64
C ARG A 95 9.38 29.01 0.47
N SER A 96 10.34 29.65 -0.20
CA SER A 96 11.12 29.06 -1.27
C SER A 96 11.92 27.86 -0.77
N ALA A 97 12.61 28.00 0.37
CA ALA A 97 13.33 26.90 1.01
C ALA A 97 12.40 25.75 1.43
N GLU A 98 11.22 26.06 1.98
CA GLU A 98 10.23 25.04 2.35
C GLU A 98 9.73 24.26 1.11
N LEU A 99 9.45 24.96 0.01
CA LEU A 99 9.05 24.31 -1.25
C LEU A 99 10.15 23.41 -1.80
N ALA A 100 11.41 23.86 -1.78
CA ALA A 100 12.55 23.05 -2.21
C ALA A 100 12.68 21.77 -1.38
N ALA A 101 12.52 21.86 -0.05
CA ALA A 101 12.55 20.70 0.84
C ALA A 101 11.41 19.70 0.53
N ARG A 102 10.19 20.20 0.29
CA ARG A 102 9.04 19.36 -0.09
C ARG A 102 9.24 18.68 -1.44
N THR A 103 9.78 19.38 -2.43
CA THR A 103 10.11 18.80 -3.74
C THR A 103 11.11 17.65 -3.57
N HIS A 104 12.18 17.86 -2.80
CA HIS A 104 13.16 16.80 -2.54
C HIS A 104 12.55 15.58 -1.84
N GLN A 105 11.65 15.79 -0.88
CA GLN A 105 10.94 14.70 -0.21
C GLN A 105 10.06 13.90 -1.19
N LEU A 106 9.40 14.58 -2.14
CA LEU A 106 8.60 13.92 -3.17
C LEU A 106 9.47 13.10 -4.13
N GLU A 107 10.64 13.61 -4.51
CA GLU A 107 11.61 12.87 -5.33
C GLU A 107 12.07 11.58 -4.65
N LEU A 108 12.37 11.63 -3.36
CA LEU A 108 12.74 10.44 -2.57
C LEU A 108 11.61 9.41 -2.55
N ARG A 109 10.37 9.84 -2.28
CA ARG A 109 9.20 8.95 -2.29
C ARG A 109 8.93 8.35 -3.66
N ALA A 110 9.12 9.11 -4.74
CA ALA A 110 9.01 8.60 -6.09
C ALA A 110 10.05 7.50 -6.36
N GLY A 111 11.30 7.70 -5.89
CA GLY A 111 12.35 6.68 -5.96
C GLY A 111 12.02 5.41 -5.17
N GLU A 112 11.46 5.55 -3.97
CA GLU A 112 11.00 4.41 -3.16
C GLU A 112 9.89 3.62 -3.85
N LEU A 113 8.90 4.32 -4.43
CA LEU A 113 7.82 3.69 -5.19
C LEU A 113 8.34 2.92 -6.40
N ALA A 114 9.28 3.49 -7.16
CA ALA A 114 9.89 2.82 -8.31
C ALA A 114 10.63 1.53 -7.90
N ARG A 115 11.28 1.51 -6.73
CA ARG A 115 11.92 0.30 -6.20
C ARG A 115 10.89 -0.75 -5.80
N CYS A 116 9.84 -0.35 -5.09
CA CYS A 116 8.74 -1.25 -4.75
C CYS A 116 8.08 -1.85 -5.99
N GLU A 117 7.89 -1.06 -7.05
CA GLU A 117 7.35 -1.54 -8.32
C GLU A 117 8.27 -2.60 -8.95
N ALA A 118 9.58 -2.35 -9.01
CA ALA A 118 10.55 -3.32 -9.53
C ALA A 118 10.56 -4.64 -8.72
N ASP A 119 10.51 -4.56 -7.39
CA ASP A 119 10.44 -5.73 -6.50
C ASP A 119 9.15 -6.54 -6.75
N LEU A 120 8.02 -5.86 -6.96
CA LEU A 120 6.75 -6.53 -7.28
C LEU A 120 6.81 -7.22 -8.65
N TYR A 121 7.39 -6.58 -9.68
CA TYR A 121 7.59 -7.22 -10.98
C TYR A 121 8.47 -8.48 -10.87
N GLN A 122 9.55 -8.42 -10.09
CA GLN A 122 10.41 -9.59 -9.87
C GLN A 122 9.63 -10.74 -9.21
N ARG A 123 8.87 -10.45 -8.15
CA ARG A 123 8.04 -11.46 -7.47
C ARG A 123 6.97 -12.04 -8.38
N ALA A 124 6.34 -11.22 -9.23
CA ALA A 124 5.36 -11.69 -10.20
C ALA A 124 6.00 -12.69 -11.19
N ASN A 125 7.20 -12.39 -11.68
CA ASN A 125 7.95 -13.30 -12.55
C ASN A 125 8.30 -14.62 -11.83
N GLU A 126 8.78 -14.55 -10.59
CA GLU A 126 9.08 -15.75 -9.78
C GLU A 126 7.86 -16.65 -9.59
N VAL A 127 6.69 -16.05 -9.32
CA VAL A 127 5.41 -16.78 -9.20
C VAL A 127 5.04 -17.42 -10.54
N GLN A 128 5.18 -16.69 -11.65
CA GLN A 128 4.89 -17.21 -12.99
C GLN A 128 5.80 -18.41 -13.34
N THR A 129 7.10 -18.32 -13.04
CA THR A 129 8.05 -19.43 -13.25
C THR A 129 7.66 -20.66 -12.44
N ARG A 130 7.37 -20.49 -11.15
CA ARG A 130 6.93 -21.62 -10.30
C ARG A 130 5.63 -22.25 -10.80
N HIS A 131 4.69 -21.44 -11.29
CA HIS A 131 3.46 -21.95 -11.87
C HIS A 131 3.73 -22.83 -13.10
N GLN A 132 4.63 -22.38 -14.00
CA GLN A 132 5.04 -23.18 -15.16
C GLN A 132 5.73 -24.49 -14.77
N GLU A 133 6.59 -24.46 -13.74
CA GLU A 133 7.25 -25.66 -13.22
C GLU A 133 6.24 -26.69 -12.69
N ILE A 134 5.24 -26.24 -11.93
CA ILE A 134 4.16 -27.09 -11.39
C ILE A 134 3.35 -27.70 -12.53
N GLU A 135 2.95 -26.91 -13.53
CA GLU A 135 2.19 -27.42 -14.67
C GLU A 135 3.01 -28.41 -15.50
N HIS A 136 4.30 -28.16 -15.69
CA HIS A 136 5.19 -29.12 -16.36
C HIS A 136 5.30 -30.44 -15.57
N ALA A 137 5.51 -30.38 -14.25
CA ALA A 137 5.56 -31.56 -13.39
C ALA A 137 4.24 -32.35 -13.44
N ARG A 138 3.11 -31.65 -13.45
CA ARG A 138 1.78 -32.24 -13.60
C ARG A 138 1.63 -32.95 -14.95
N MET A 139 2.01 -32.32 -16.06
CA MET A 139 1.96 -32.92 -17.39
C MET A 139 2.84 -34.17 -17.49
N ALA A 140 4.04 -34.14 -16.89
CA ALA A 140 4.94 -35.30 -16.83
C ALA A 140 4.34 -36.47 -16.03
N ALA A 141 3.66 -36.19 -14.91
CA ALA A 141 2.97 -37.20 -14.11
C ALA A 141 1.80 -37.84 -14.87
N MET A 142 1.04 -37.05 -15.66
CA MET A 142 -0.07 -37.57 -16.47
C MET A 142 0.37 -38.49 -17.62
N GLN A 143 1.63 -38.40 -18.07
CA GLN A 143 2.15 -39.31 -19.12
C GLN A 143 2.35 -40.76 -18.64
N HIS A 144 2.22 -41.03 -17.33
CA HIS A 144 2.33 -42.39 -16.75
C HIS A 144 1.00 -42.81 -16.08
N PRO A 145 -0.02 -43.24 -16.85
CA PRO A 145 -1.40 -43.43 -16.36
C PRO A 145 -1.56 -44.51 -15.27
N CYS A 146 -0.57 -45.38 -15.05
CA CYS A 146 -0.64 -46.46 -14.07
C CYS A 146 -0.11 -46.10 -12.67
N ALA A 147 0.49 -44.91 -12.48
CA ALA A 147 1.14 -44.54 -11.22
C ALA A 147 0.17 -44.34 -10.04
N HIS A 148 -1.14 -44.23 -10.30
CA HIS A 148 -2.17 -43.96 -9.29
C HIS A 148 -3.30 -45.02 -9.28
N GLN A 149 -3.17 -46.09 -10.06
CA GLN A 149 -4.18 -47.16 -10.10
C GLN A 149 -3.89 -48.21 -9.04
N ILE A 150 -4.90 -48.55 -8.24
CA ILE A 150 -4.87 -49.67 -7.30
C ILE A 150 -5.39 -50.90 -8.04
N GLY A 151 -4.54 -51.92 -8.18
CA GLY A 151 -4.93 -53.17 -8.81
C GLY A 151 -5.71 -54.04 -7.82
N LEU A 152 -6.92 -54.40 -8.18
CA LEU A 152 -7.78 -55.29 -7.41
C LEU A 152 -7.81 -56.68 -8.05
N VAL A 153 -7.49 -57.70 -7.27
CA VAL A 153 -7.60 -59.10 -7.69
C VAL A 153 -8.61 -59.80 -6.81
N LEU A 154 -9.65 -60.37 -7.43
CA LEU A 154 -10.64 -61.20 -6.75
C LEU A 154 -10.27 -62.67 -6.92
N ASN A 155 -9.99 -63.36 -5.83
CA ASN A 155 -9.75 -64.80 -5.86
C ASN A 155 -10.93 -65.55 -5.25
N ASN A 156 -11.63 -66.35 -6.07
CA ASN A 156 -12.69 -67.25 -5.64
C ASN A 156 -13.82 -66.59 -4.81
N THR A 157 -14.11 -65.31 -5.08
CA THR A 157 -15.20 -64.61 -4.39
C THR A 157 -16.50 -64.73 -5.19
N ARG A 158 -17.60 -65.15 -4.55
CA ARG A 158 -18.96 -64.96 -5.10
C ARG A 158 -19.39 -63.49 -5.17
N THR A 159 -18.60 -62.59 -4.59
CA THR A 159 -18.86 -61.14 -4.57
C THR A 159 -18.61 -60.55 -5.96
N PRO A 160 -19.57 -59.82 -6.55
CA PRO A 160 -19.35 -59.10 -7.80
C PRO A 160 -18.20 -58.09 -7.68
N LEU A 161 -17.43 -57.92 -8.74
CA LEU A 161 -16.33 -56.96 -8.78
C LEU A 161 -16.77 -55.52 -8.54
N SER A 162 -17.95 -55.14 -9.01
CA SER A 162 -18.54 -53.82 -8.72
C SER A 162 -18.71 -53.63 -7.21
N THR A 163 -19.30 -54.59 -6.50
CA THR A 163 -19.53 -54.51 -5.06
C THR A 163 -18.22 -54.42 -4.27
N ALA A 164 -17.20 -55.19 -4.67
CA ALA A 164 -15.88 -55.12 -4.04
C ALA A 164 -15.17 -53.78 -4.30
N ARG A 165 -15.27 -53.28 -5.55
CA ARG A 165 -14.74 -51.99 -5.97
C ARG A 165 -15.40 -50.84 -5.23
N ASP A 166 -16.73 -50.86 -5.11
CA ASP A 166 -17.52 -49.83 -4.47
C ASP A 166 -17.24 -49.77 -2.97
N GLY A 167 -17.13 -50.93 -2.33
CA GLY A 167 -16.71 -51.00 -0.93
C GLY A 167 -15.33 -50.39 -0.71
N ILE A 168 -14.32 -50.81 -1.49
CA ILE A 168 -12.95 -50.29 -1.33
C ILE A 168 -12.91 -48.78 -1.60
N SER A 169 -13.58 -48.32 -2.65
CA SER A 169 -13.66 -46.90 -3.01
C SER A 169 -14.28 -46.07 -1.88
N GLN A 170 -15.41 -46.52 -1.34
CA GLN A 170 -16.10 -45.84 -0.24
C GLN A 170 -15.30 -45.85 1.07
N PHE A 171 -14.52 -46.90 1.34
CA PHE A 171 -13.77 -47.03 2.61
C PHE A 171 -12.41 -46.35 2.61
N CYS A 172 -11.74 -46.33 1.46
CA CYS A 172 -10.38 -45.82 1.35
C CYS A 172 -10.34 -44.36 0.83
N ASP A 173 -11.51 -43.74 0.57
CA ASP A 173 -11.62 -42.43 -0.08
C ASP A 173 -10.86 -42.36 -1.42
N VAL A 174 -10.80 -43.51 -2.10
CA VAL A 174 -10.15 -43.68 -3.40
C VAL A 174 -11.23 -43.55 -4.48
N GLY A 175 -10.99 -42.74 -5.51
CA GLY A 175 -11.94 -42.59 -6.62
C GLY A 175 -12.26 -43.94 -7.27
N HIS A 176 -13.52 -44.18 -7.64
CA HIS A 176 -13.93 -45.46 -8.26
C HIS A 176 -13.04 -45.81 -9.46
N ASP A 177 -12.66 -44.80 -10.25
CA ASP A 177 -11.78 -44.88 -11.42
C ASP A 177 -10.34 -45.33 -11.11
N GLN A 178 -9.89 -45.15 -9.87
CA GLN A 178 -8.54 -45.53 -9.43
C GLN A 178 -8.45 -47.01 -9.05
N VAL A 179 -9.56 -47.66 -8.69
CA VAL A 179 -9.58 -49.10 -8.42
C VAL A 179 -9.90 -49.85 -9.71
N VAL A 180 -8.93 -50.61 -10.22
CA VAL A 180 -9.05 -51.35 -11.48
C VAL A 180 -8.85 -52.84 -11.27
N HIS A 181 -9.50 -53.68 -12.07
CA HIS A 181 -9.19 -55.10 -12.07
C HIS A 181 -7.75 -55.29 -12.52
N ALA A 182 -6.93 -55.93 -11.70
CA ALA A 182 -5.53 -56.07 -12.03
C ALA A 182 -5.34 -57.02 -13.22
N ALA A 183 -4.52 -56.61 -14.18
CA ALA A 183 -4.19 -57.42 -15.35
C ALA A 183 -2.70 -57.79 -15.32
N PRO A 184 -2.31 -59.04 -15.64
CA PRO A 184 -0.92 -59.50 -15.57
C PRO A 184 0.15 -58.64 -16.28
N PRO A 185 -0.10 -57.94 -17.40
CA PRO A 185 0.94 -57.10 -18.02
C PRO A 185 1.20 -55.78 -17.28
N ASN A 186 0.31 -55.40 -16.34
CA ASN A 186 0.37 -54.09 -15.68
C ASN A 186 1.14 -54.15 -14.36
N LYS A 187 1.74 -53.02 -14.00
CA LYS A 187 2.46 -52.82 -12.74
C LYS A 187 1.67 -51.86 -11.86
N TYR A 188 1.35 -52.29 -10.65
CA TYR A 188 0.54 -51.53 -9.70
C TYR A 188 1.38 -51.09 -8.49
N PRO A 189 1.29 -49.83 -8.03
CA PRO A 189 1.91 -49.40 -6.78
C PRO A 189 1.32 -50.14 -5.57
N LEU A 190 0.08 -50.61 -5.68
CA LEU A 190 -0.61 -51.35 -4.66
C LEU A 190 -1.52 -52.40 -5.30
N LEU A 191 -1.41 -53.63 -4.84
CA LEU A 191 -2.27 -54.73 -5.25
C LEU A 191 -3.06 -55.26 -4.05
N LEU A 192 -4.38 -55.27 -4.16
CA LEU A 192 -5.28 -55.80 -3.14
C LEU A 192 -5.78 -57.18 -3.59
N LEU A 193 -5.41 -58.23 -2.84
CA LEU A 193 -5.93 -59.57 -3.08
C LEU A 193 -7.14 -59.81 -2.17
N LEU A 194 -8.33 -59.89 -2.73
CA LEU A 194 -9.53 -60.24 -1.98
C LEU A 194 -9.75 -61.74 -2.02
N SER A 195 -9.77 -62.39 -0.86
CA SER A 195 -10.09 -63.80 -0.72
C SER A 195 -11.29 -63.98 0.21
N GLN A 196 -12.29 -64.74 -0.21
CA GLN A 196 -13.33 -65.21 0.71
C GLN A 196 -12.72 -66.24 1.65
N SER A 197 -12.95 -66.09 2.96
CA SER A 197 -12.61 -67.13 3.93
C SER A 197 -13.68 -68.23 3.93
N GLY A 198 -13.56 -69.15 2.98
CA GLY A 198 -14.01 -70.53 3.24
C GLY A 198 -13.12 -71.12 4.34
N GLY A 199 -13.69 -71.94 5.24
CA GLY A 199 -13.00 -72.42 6.45
C GLY A 199 -11.55 -72.82 6.22
N ARG A 200 -10.65 -72.27 7.06
CA ARG A 200 -9.19 -72.50 7.06
C ARG A 200 -8.54 -72.31 5.68
N LEU A 201 -7.78 -71.21 5.52
CA LEU A 201 -6.76 -71.02 4.47
C LEU A 201 -5.74 -72.18 4.34
N ALA A 202 -5.84 -73.24 5.16
CA ALA A 202 -4.91 -74.35 5.28
C ALA A 202 -5.48 -75.72 4.86
N GLU A 203 -6.75 -75.85 4.46
CA GLU A 203 -7.31 -77.15 4.03
C GLU A 203 -7.71 -77.08 2.54
N SER A 204 -6.82 -77.65 1.71
CA SER A 204 -6.91 -77.93 0.26
C SER A 204 -7.04 -76.78 -0.75
N ASP A 205 -7.59 -75.61 -0.40
CA ASP A 205 -7.77 -74.46 -1.34
C ASP A 205 -7.14 -73.14 -0.84
N GLY A 206 -6.04 -73.24 -0.08
CA GLY A 206 -5.27 -72.07 0.37
C GLY A 206 -4.69 -71.25 -0.79
N ILE A 207 -4.38 -69.98 -0.54
CA ILE A 207 -3.69 -69.14 -1.55
C ILE A 207 -2.33 -69.79 -1.83
N ASN A 208 -2.21 -70.37 -3.03
CA ASN A 208 -0.98 -71.03 -3.46
C ASN A 208 0.18 -70.00 -3.46
N PRO A 209 1.32 -70.29 -2.81
CA PRO A 209 2.48 -69.42 -2.82
C PRO A 209 2.93 -68.99 -4.22
N GLY A 210 2.80 -69.87 -5.21
CA GLY A 210 3.09 -69.54 -6.61
C GLY A 210 2.19 -68.44 -7.18
N THR A 211 0.93 -68.37 -6.73
CA THR A 211 -0.01 -67.32 -7.13
C THR A 211 0.38 -65.98 -6.50
N ILE A 212 0.80 -65.97 -5.23
CA ILE A 212 1.30 -64.75 -4.56
C ILE A 212 2.56 -64.23 -5.26
N GLN A 213 3.46 -65.12 -5.67
CA GLN A 213 4.64 -64.75 -6.44
C GLN A 213 4.28 -64.15 -7.81
N GLY A 214 3.26 -64.69 -8.49
CA GLY A 214 2.71 -64.11 -9.72
C GLY A 214 2.17 -62.70 -9.50
N TYR A 215 1.44 -62.45 -8.40
CA TYR A 215 0.94 -61.12 -8.05
C TYR A 215 2.06 -60.14 -7.66
N ARG A 216 3.13 -60.60 -7.01
CA ARG A 216 4.33 -59.78 -6.76
C ARG A 216 4.97 -59.30 -8.06
N GLN A 217 4.97 -60.13 -9.11
CA GLN A 217 5.44 -59.70 -10.43
C GLN A 217 4.55 -58.63 -11.05
N MET A 218 3.32 -58.40 -10.55
CA MET A 218 2.44 -57.33 -11.01
C MET A 218 2.61 -56.03 -10.20
N LEU A 219 3.55 -55.95 -9.25
CA LEU A 219 3.83 -54.71 -8.52
C LEU A 219 4.85 -53.84 -9.25
N ALA A 220 4.64 -52.53 -9.19
CA ALA A 220 5.65 -51.53 -9.54
C ALA A 220 6.83 -51.61 -8.55
N PRO A 221 8.03 -51.11 -8.89
CA PRO A 221 9.14 -51.01 -7.95
C PRO A 221 8.73 -50.30 -6.65
N GLY A 222 8.92 -50.96 -5.50
CA GLY A 222 8.48 -50.45 -4.19
C GLY A 222 6.99 -50.64 -3.88
N GLY A 223 6.23 -51.24 -4.79
CA GLY A 223 4.81 -51.49 -4.62
C GLY A 223 4.49 -52.49 -3.50
N LYS A 224 3.26 -52.40 -3.00
CA LYS A 224 2.80 -53.15 -1.84
C LYS A 224 1.75 -54.20 -2.22
N LEU A 225 1.92 -55.43 -1.73
CA LEU A 225 0.90 -56.47 -1.83
C LEU A 225 0.15 -56.55 -0.50
N VAL A 226 -1.15 -56.30 -0.53
CA VAL A 226 -2.01 -56.40 0.65
C VAL A 226 -3.03 -57.51 0.43
N LEU A 227 -3.04 -58.48 1.34
CA LEU A 227 -4.03 -59.54 1.36
C LEU A 227 -5.23 -59.09 2.19
N VAL A 228 -6.40 -59.03 1.57
CA VAL A 228 -7.66 -58.69 2.22
C VAL A 228 -8.52 -59.95 2.33
N VAL A 229 -8.69 -60.46 3.54
CA VAL A 229 -9.50 -61.65 3.82
C VAL A 229 -10.89 -61.21 4.24
N LEU A 230 -11.92 -61.64 3.51
CA LEU A 230 -13.30 -61.38 3.85
C LEU A 230 -13.86 -62.53 4.70
N ARG A 231 -14.19 -62.27 5.96
CA ARG A 231 -14.86 -63.21 6.87
C ARG A 231 -16.35 -62.92 7.01
N PRO A 232 -17.23 -63.92 6.85
CA PRO A 232 -18.61 -63.75 7.24
C PRO A 232 -18.70 -63.70 8.77
N GLY A 233 -19.15 -62.57 9.29
CA GLY A 233 -19.44 -62.39 10.70
C GLY A 233 -20.70 -63.16 11.08
N GLN A 234 -20.55 -64.40 11.56
CA GLN A 234 -21.57 -64.92 12.45
C GLN A 234 -21.36 -64.30 13.82
N LEU A 235 -21.97 -63.13 14.04
CA LEU A 235 -22.22 -62.59 15.37
C LEU A 235 -23.26 -63.48 16.08
N ASN A 236 -22.89 -64.70 16.43
CA ASN A 236 -23.64 -65.48 17.40
C ASN A 236 -23.36 -64.85 18.77
N THR A 237 -24.22 -63.93 19.19
CA THR A 237 -24.14 -63.20 20.46
C THR A 237 -24.39 -64.06 21.70
N SER A 238 -24.41 -65.39 21.61
CA SER A 238 -24.91 -66.23 22.72
C SER A 238 -24.25 -67.61 22.89
N SER A 239 -23.00 -67.83 22.46
CA SER A 239 -22.21 -68.93 23.04
C SER A 239 -20.72 -68.58 23.06
N GLY A 240 -20.21 -68.37 24.27
CA GLY A 240 -18.79 -68.16 24.52
C GLY A 240 -17.99 -69.42 24.23
N SER A 241 -17.63 -69.64 22.97
CA SER A 241 -16.49 -70.48 22.55
C SER A 241 -16.29 -70.33 21.04
N GLY A 242 -15.95 -69.12 20.62
CA GLY A 242 -15.49 -68.82 19.26
C GLY A 242 -14.12 -68.18 19.34
N ALA A 243 -13.13 -68.91 19.85
CA ALA A 243 -11.74 -68.48 19.83
C ALA A 243 -11.36 -68.15 18.37
N GLY A 244 -10.94 -66.91 18.15
CA GLY A 244 -10.56 -66.41 16.84
C GLY A 244 -9.58 -67.38 16.18
N THR A 245 -9.97 -67.93 15.03
CA THR A 245 -9.05 -68.66 14.17
C THR A 245 -8.00 -67.67 13.71
N MET A 246 -6.88 -67.59 14.45
CA MET A 246 -5.67 -66.94 13.98
C MET A 246 -5.32 -67.57 12.65
N ILE A 247 -5.28 -66.78 11.59
CA ILE A 247 -4.78 -67.21 10.29
C ILE A 247 -3.28 -67.47 10.49
N GLN A 248 -2.94 -68.70 10.86
CA GLN A 248 -1.55 -69.16 10.80
C GLN A 248 -1.23 -69.39 9.33
N LEU A 249 -0.58 -68.40 8.72
CA LEU A 249 0.16 -68.62 7.49
C LEU A 249 1.20 -69.71 7.81
N ARG A 250 1.11 -70.88 7.17
CA ARG A 250 2.11 -71.93 7.37
C ARG A 250 3.47 -71.35 6.99
N ASN A 251 4.48 -71.56 7.84
CA ASN A 251 5.88 -71.17 7.65
C ASN A 251 6.59 -71.98 6.53
N GLU A 252 5.87 -72.31 5.46
CA GLU A 252 6.40 -73.05 4.31
C GLU A 252 6.63 -72.07 3.16
N GLY A 253 7.78 -71.39 3.22
CA GLY A 253 8.20 -70.40 2.24
C GLY A 253 7.77 -68.98 2.61
N HIS A 254 8.69 -68.03 2.52
CA HIS A 254 8.46 -66.62 2.80
C HIS A 254 7.37 -66.05 1.86
N LEU A 255 6.11 -66.09 2.29
CA LEU A 255 5.04 -65.33 1.65
C LEU A 255 5.28 -63.85 1.97
N GLU A 256 5.95 -63.14 1.05
CA GLU A 256 6.13 -61.69 1.15
C GLU A 256 4.79 -61.01 0.88
N ILE A 257 3.96 -60.82 1.89
CA ILE A 257 2.80 -59.92 1.87
C ILE A 257 3.14 -58.73 2.77
N ASP A 258 2.89 -57.50 2.32
CA ASP A 258 3.22 -56.29 3.10
C ASP A 258 2.22 -56.05 4.24
N ALA A 259 0.95 -56.40 4.03
CA ALA A 259 -0.07 -56.36 5.06
C ALA A 259 -1.17 -57.40 4.85
N LEU A 260 -1.71 -57.88 5.96
CA LEU A 260 -2.92 -58.70 6.01
C LEU A 260 -4.02 -57.84 6.64
N VAL A 261 -5.14 -57.72 5.94
CA VAL A 261 -6.34 -57.01 6.39
C VAL A 261 -7.46 -58.03 6.48
N ASP A 262 -8.02 -58.19 7.67
CA ASP A 262 -9.13 -59.11 7.91
C ASP A 262 -10.42 -58.31 8.06
N LEU A 263 -11.34 -58.49 7.11
CA LEU A 263 -12.60 -57.77 7.05
C LEU A 263 -13.74 -58.70 7.41
N CYS A 264 -14.33 -58.49 8.59
CA CYS A 264 -15.56 -59.16 8.99
C CYS A 264 -16.77 -58.44 8.38
N THR A 265 -17.64 -59.16 7.67
CA THR A 265 -18.87 -58.63 7.07
C THR A 265 -20.11 -59.21 7.76
N ASP A 266 -21.05 -58.35 8.17
CA ASP A 266 -22.13 -58.76 9.08
C ASP A 266 -23.23 -59.63 8.45
N SER A 267 -23.24 -59.85 7.12
CA SER A 267 -24.16 -60.82 6.51
C SER A 267 -23.77 -61.18 5.07
N TYR A 268 -24.00 -62.42 4.66
CA TYR A 268 -23.77 -62.95 3.31
C TYR A 268 -24.85 -62.52 2.30
N ILE A 269 -25.36 -61.29 2.39
CA ILE A 269 -26.31 -60.78 1.40
C ILE A 269 -25.48 -60.08 0.33
N ALA A 270 -25.24 -60.78 -0.79
CA ALA A 270 -24.40 -60.32 -1.91
C ALA A 270 -24.82 -58.97 -2.53
N GLU A 271 -26.01 -58.47 -2.19
CA GLU A 271 -26.58 -57.22 -2.69
C GLU A 271 -26.50 -56.04 -1.71
N ARG A 272 -26.00 -56.24 -0.48
CA ARG A 272 -25.83 -55.12 0.47
C ARG A 272 -24.43 -54.52 0.36
N PRO A 273 -24.30 -53.18 0.40
CA PRO A 273 -23.00 -52.53 0.54
C PRO A 273 -22.26 -53.09 1.75
N LEU A 274 -20.95 -53.25 1.63
CA LEU A 274 -20.09 -53.51 2.78
C LEU A 274 -20.29 -52.33 3.75
N HIS A 275 -20.95 -52.54 4.88
CA HIS A 275 -21.07 -51.51 5.92
C HIS A 275 -19.81 -51.55 6.80
N PRO A 276 -19.33 -50.40 7.32
CA PRO A 276 -18.27 -50.40 8.30
C PRO A 276 -18.75 -51.21 9.52
N PRO A 277 -18.05 -52.28 9.91
CA PRO A 277 -18.43 -53.05 11.08
C PRO A 277 -18.17 -52.19 12.32
N SER A 278 -19.21 -51.59 12.87
CA SER A 278 -19.15 -50.68 14.03
C SER A 278 -18.76 -51.35 15.35
N ALA A 279 -18.41 -52.65 15.33
CA ALA A 279 -18.26 -53.46 16.53
C ALA A 279 -16.94 -54.29 16.65
N SER A 280 -15.98 -54.19 15.72
CA SER A 280 -14.74 -54.97 15.82
C SER A 280 -13.49 -54.09 15.80
N LYS A 281 -12.84 -53.99 16.97
CA LYS A 281 -11.56 -53.27 17.17
C LYS A 281 -10.44 -53.76 16.24
N MET A 282 -10.46 -55.05 15.88
CA MET A 282 -9.53 -55.68 14.94
C MET A 282 -9.65 -55.12 13.51
N ASN A 283 -10.84 -54.61 13.16
CA ASN A 283 -11.07 -54.04 11.84
C ASN A 283 -10.49 -52.62 11.77
N GLU A 284 -10.64 -51.80 12.82
CA GLU A 284 -10.13 -50.42 12.87
C GLU A 284 -8.61 -50.33 12.73
N ASP A 285 -7.85 -51.18 13.42
CA ASP A 285 -6.39 -51.24 13.32
C ASP A 285 -5.94 -51.70 11.92
N SER A 286 -6.60 -52.74 11.38
CA SER A 286 -6.30 -53.26 10.03
C SER A 286 -6.61 -52.24 8.94
N PHE A 287 -7.68 -51.46 9.10
CA PHE A 287 -8.06 -50.39 8.18
C PHE A 287 -7.16 -49.16 8.30
N THR A 288 -6.74 -48.79 9.50
CA THR A 288 -5.78 -47.70 9.69
C THR A 288 -4.47 -48.02 8.98
N LYS A 289 -3.97 -49.25 9.14
CA LYS A 289 -2.79 -49.73 8.42
C LYS A 289 -3.00 -49.80 6.91
N LEU A 290 -4.21 -50.15 6.44
CA LEU A 290 -4.54 -50.09 5.02
C LEU A 290 -4.48 -48.64 4.51
N LYS A 291 -5.06 -47.69 5.23
CA LYS A 291 -5.03 -46.25 4.88
C LYS A 291 -3.61 -45.70 4.82
N GLU A 292 -2.73 -46.10 5.74
CA GLU A 292 -1.30 -45.75 5.72
C GLU A 292 -0.56 -46.29 4.49
N LEU A 293 -1.04 -47.40 3.91
CA LEU A 293 -0.45 -48.04 2.73
C LEU A 293 -1.08 -47.57 1.41
N MET A 294 -2.20 -46.84 1.43
CA MET A 294 -2.78 -46.28 0.22
C MET A 294 -1.90 -45.15 -0.31
N PRO A 295 -1.72 -45.05 -1.64
CA PRO A 295 -1.17 -43.83 -2.20
C PRO A 295 -2.08 -42.65 -1.80
N PRO A 296 -1.52 -41.47 -1.44
CA PRO A 296 -2.34 -40.33 -1.10
C PRO A 296 -3.28 -40.02 -2.27
N PRO A 297 -4.55 -39.63 -2.01
CA PRO A 297 -5.45 -39.25 -3.08
C PRO A 297 -4.76 -38.17 -3.92
N PRO A 298 -4.88 -38.21 -5.26
CA PRO A 298 -4.35 -37.15 -6.08
C PRO A 298 -4.91 -35.82 -5.54
N PRO A 299 -4.06 -34.78 -5.42
CA PRO A 299 -4.52 -33.50 -4.88
C PRO A 299 -5.77 -33.08 -5.66
N PRO A 300 -6.81 -32.56 -4.97
CA PRO A 300 -8.00 -32.08 -5.66
C PRO A 300 -7.54 -31.13 -6.78
N PRO A 301 -8.17 -31.19 -7.98
CA PRO A 301 -7.83 -30.25 -9.03
C PRO A 301 -7.89 -28.85 -8.40
N PRO A 302 -6.83 -28.01 -8.55
CA PRO A 302 -6.81 -26.72 -7.92
C PRO A 302 -8.10 -26.03 -8.29
N ASP A 303 -8.91 -25.73 -7.28
CA ASP A 303 -10.18 -25.04 -7.44
C ASP A 303 -9.87 -23.84 -8.33
N LEU A 304 -10.39 -23.84 -9.57
CA LEU A 304 -10.26 -22.71 -10.47
C LEU A 304 -11.21 -21.63 -9.92
N GLY A 305 -10.93 -21.17 -8.71
CA GLY A 305 -11.43 -19.91 -8.19
C GLY A 305 -11.08 -18.84 -9.22
N PRO A 306 -11.96 -17.86 -9.42
CA PRO A 306 -11.83 -16.92 -10.51
C PRO A 306 -10.48 -16.20 -10.38
N LEU A 307 -9.57 -16.50 -11.32
CA LEU A 307 -8.24 -15.91 -11.41
C LEU A 307 -8.27 -14.38 -11.63
N PHE A 308 -9.46 -13.80 -11.84
CA PHE A 308 -9.68 -12.36 -11.87
C PHE A 308 -11.05 -12.00 -11.27
N ALA A 309 -11.11 -11.76 -9.97
CA ALA A 309 -12.15 -10.90 -9.39
C ALA A 309 -11.60 -9.46 -9.32
N TRP A 310 -11.54 -8.78 -10.47
CA TRP A 310 -11.53 -7.32 -10.48
C TRP A 310 -12.98 -6.86 -10.24
N ASN A 311 -13.31 -6.56 -8.98
CA ASN A 311 -14.42 -5.66 -8.69
C ASN A 311 -13.83 -4.38 -8.11
N VAL A 312 -13.48 -3.47 -9.01
CA VAL A 312 -13.34 -2.04 -8.72
C VAL A 312 -14.42 -1.32 -9.51
N ALA A 313 -15.53 -1.03 -8.84
CA ALA A 313 -16.52 0.03 -9.07
C ALA A 313 -17.63 -0.20 -8.04
N SER A 314 -18.04 0.73 -7.17
CA SER A 314 -18.04 2.19 -7.23
C SER A 314 -18.00 2.74 -5.81
#